data_AF-M0P7A4-F1
#
_entry.id   AF-M0P7A4-F1
#
_cell.length_a   1.000
_cell.length_b   1.000
_cell.length_c   1.000
_cell.angle_alpha   90.00
_cell.angle_beta   90.00
_cell.angle_gamma   90.00
#
_symmetry.space_group_name_H-M   'P 1'
#
loop_
_entity.id
_entity.type
_entity.pdbx_description
1 polymer ?
#
loop_
_entity_poly.entity_id
_entity_poly.type
_entity_poly.pdbx_seq_one_letter_code
_entity_poly.pdbx_strand_id
1 'polypeptide(L)'
;MLTADLARSRTRDGEVRPLFIDISDERYRETAATLIALFEDHLGEPKGELDDAIDELTVADTDYKIVQGLAKLLRDECEFEQQAAANPREIRKRLFERANDRYPIVRQPTLGEDTQKLEIYSTVADEFGISLEECYRGMYADLEDNKRLVRFGDQSIVEDADESESTATTKLTGNSKQTYDQHEQTVDWLLARYNLALAQAVLYDAPKMYIRVWDNFGTVFSYMKLFGLMHRIYPIDQDGTRVASTDLAAGYEVELDGPVSLFRKSQKYGIRMANFLPALPLCDRWEMRAEILDEGSAGDTKQFTLDHTDGLVSHYSTGQRFDSDVERTLTRKWERATTEWDLQREDDVFDLGSEVMIPDFAIEHPDGRRAIMEIIGFWTPEYLTSKLAKIRQIEADNFVLAVSERLDCSDEDFGDSADRVLWFKTGMHVYDVVELAEEYASPVETGRD
;
A
#
# COMPACT_ATOMS: atom_id res chain seq x y z
N MET A 1 6.52 2.80 -5.40
CA MET A 1 7.08 1.61 -6.10
C MET A 1 7.35 1.94 -7.56
N LEU A 2 8.33 1.33 -8.23
CA LEU A 2 8.65 1.63 -9.64
C LEU A 2 7.58 1.09 -10.62
N THR A 3 7.40 1.78 -11.75
CA THR A 3 6.61 1.29 -12.88
C THR A 3 7.43 0.33 -13.75
N ALA A 4 6.76 -0.51 -14.55
CA ALA A 4 7.42 -1.56 -15.33
C ALA A 4 8.45 -1.03 -16.35
N ASP A 5 8.26 0.17 -16.88
CA ASP A 5 9.18 0.85 -17.80
C ASP A 5 10.49 1.29 -17.13
N LEU A 6 10.43 1.64 -15.84
CA LEU A 6 11.58 2.03 -15.00
C LEU A 6 12.22 0.83 -14.29
N ALA A 7 11.55 -0.33 -14.28
CA ALA A 7 12.11 -1.56 -13.75
C ALA A 7 13.36 -1.98 -14.52
N ARG A 8 14.35 -2.47 -13.76
CA ARG A 8 15.62 -2.97 -14.29
C ARG A 8 15.87 -4.36 -13.72
N SER A 9 15.73 -5.37 -14.56
CA SER A 9 16.02 -6.75 -14.22
C SER A 9 16.71 -7.45 -15.38
N ARG A 10 17.41 -8.54 -15.06
CA ARG A 10 18.03 -9.42 -16.03
C ARG A 10 17.48 -10.82 -15.82
N THR A 11 17.10 -11.47 -16.92
CA THR A 11 16.78 -12.89 -16.90
C THR A 11 17.94 -13.71 -17.42
N ARG A 12 18.33 -14.76 -16.69
CA ARG A 12 19.32 -15.74 -17.14
C ARG A 12 19.02 -17.10 -16.53
N ASP A 13 19.14 -18.17 -17.32
CA ASP A 13 19.02 -19.57 -16.85
C ASP A 13 17.72 -19.86 -16.07
N GLY A 14 16.61 -19.21 -16.47
CA GLY A 14 15.30 -19.36 -15.82
C GLY A 14 15.11 -18.53 -14.55
N GLU A 15 16.06 -17.68 -14.19
CA GLU A 15 16.01 -16.80 -13.01
C GLU A 15 15.92 -15.32 -13.41
N VAL A 16 15.06 -14.54 -12.74
CA VAL A 16 14.96 -13.08 -12.85
C VAL A 16 15.69 -12.46 -11.68
N ARG A 17 16.66 -11.59 -11.96
CA ARG A 17 17.41 -10.84 -10.94
C ARG A 17 17.25 -9.33 -11.17
N PRO A 18 16.76 -8.56 -10.18
CA PRO A 18 16.82 -7.11 -10.22
C PRO A 18 18.27 -6.63 -10.40
N LEU A 19 18.46 -5.52 -11.12
CA LEU A 19 19.77 -4.88 -11.27
C LEU A 19 19.95 -3.85 -10.16
N PHE A 20 20.20 -4.33 -8.94
CA PHE A 20 20.48 -3.47 -7.79
C PHE A 20 21.69 -2.56 -8.04
N ILE A 21 21.64 -1.39 -7.43
CA ILE A 21 22.75 -0.44 -7.37
C ILE A 21 23.51 -0.62 -6.06
N ASP A 22 24.80 -0.33 -6.09
CA ASP A 22 25.59 -0.18 -4.87
C ASP A 22 25.24 1.16 -4.22
N ILE A 23 24.64 1.12 -3.04
CA ILE A 23 24.21 2.31 -2.28
C ILE A 23 25.39 3.17 -1.79
N SER A 24 26.62 2.61 -1.84
CA SER A 24 27.86 3.31 -1.50
C SER A 24 28.57 3.94 -2.71
N ASP A 25 28.09 3.71 -3.95
CA ASP A 25 28.67 4.33 -5.14
C ASP A 25 28.38 5.84 -5.13
N GLU A 26 29.45 6.64 -5.04
CA GLU A 26 29.37 8.09 -4.93
C GLU A 26 28.57 8.74 -6.05
N ARG A 27 28.59 8.19 -7.26
CA ARG A 27 27.83 8.74 -8.39
C ARG A 27 26.33 8.69 -8.13
N TYR A 28 25.83 7.57 -7.60
CA TYR A 28 24.41 7.45 -7.28
C TYR A 28 24.04 8.30 -6.07
N ARG A 29 24.94 8.46 -5.11
CA ARG A 29 24.75 9.35 -3.95
C ARG A 29 24.65 10.82 -4.38
N GLU A 30 25.52 11.28 -5.26
CA GLU A 30 25.48 12.63 -5.85
C GLU A 30 24.19 12.85 -6.65
N THR A 31 23.80 11.88 -7.48
CA THR A 31 22.54 11.94 -8.24
C THR A 31 21.32 12.00 -7.31
N ALA A 32 21.27 11.16 -6.27
CA ALA A 32 20.19 11.17 -5.29
C ALA A 32 20.12 12.50 -4.53
N ALA A 33 21.26 13.04 -4.07
CA ALA A 33 21.33 14.34 -3.40
C ALA A 33 20.85 15.48 -4.30
N THR A 34 21.26 15.46 -5.57
CA THR A 34 20.83 16.45 -6.58
C THR A 34 19.33 16.40 -6.80
N LEU A 35 18.75 15.20 -6.91
CA LEU A 35 17.31 15.04 -7.05
C LEU A 35 16.55 15.49 -5.80
N ILE A 36 17.01 15.17 -4.59
CA ILE A 36 16.36 15.63 -3.36
C ILE A 36 16.34 17.16 -3.31
N ALA A 37 17.49 17.81 -3.52
CA ALA A 37 17.58 19.27 -3.55
C ALA A 37 16.68 19.89 -4.64
N LEU A 38 16.59 19.25 -5.82
CA LEU A 38 15.70 19.70 -6.87
C LEU A 38 14.23 19.75 -6.41
N PHE A 39 13.75 18.72 -5.70
CA PHE A 39 12.37 18.68 -5.19
C PHE A 39 12.13 19.71 -4.08
N GLU A 40 13.11 19.90 -3.19
CA GLU A 40 13.05 20.94 -2.15
C GLU A 40 12.95 22.35 -2.77
N ASP A 41 13.78 22.63 -3.79
CA ASP A 41 13.80 23.92 -4.49
C ASP A 41 12.53 24.19 -5.30
N HIS A 42 11.78 23.15 -5.68
CA HIS A 42 10.52 23.25 -6.43
C HIS A 42 9.27 23.26 -5.54
N LEU A 43 9.42 23.34 -4.22
CA LEU A 43 8.29 23.56 -3.32
C LEU A 43 7.53 24.83 -3.73
N GLY A 44 6.29 24.63 -4.17
CA GLY A 44 5.37 25.68 -4.57
C GLY A 44 5.31 25.86 -6.06
N GLU A 45 6.25 25.31 -6.81
CA GLU A 45 6.30 25.44 -8.26
C GLU A 45 5.39 24.43 -8.99
N PRO A 46 5.05 24.69 -10.26
CA PRO A 46 4.25 23.79 -11.07
C PRO A 46 4.93 22.43 -11.27
N LYS A 47 4.14 21.37 -11.26
CA LYS A 47 4.58 20.00 -11.53
C LYS A 47 5.34 19.87 -12.85
N GLY A 48 4.90 20.58 -13.89
CA GLY A 48 5.54 20.57 -15.21
C GLY A 48 6.96 21.13 -15.19
N GLU A 49 7.22 22.18 -14.39
CA GLU A 49 8.59 22.73 -14.27
C GLU A 49 9.53 21.74 -13.58
N LEU A 50 9.03 21.04 -12.56
CA LEU A 50 9.78 19.96 -11.91
C LEU A 50 10.04 18.80 -12.87
N ASP A 51 9.02 18.36 -13.63
CA ASP A 51 9.17 17.27 -14.61
C ASP A 51 10.17 17.66 -15.72
N ASP A 52 10.12 18.89 -16.23
CA ASP A 52 11.09 19.43 -17.21
C ASP A 52 12.52 19.43 -16.63
N ALA A 53 12.70 19.88 -15.38
CA ALA A 53 14.01 19.92 -14.72
C ALA A 53 14.59 18.52 -14.47
N ILE A 54 13.73 17.54 -14.13
CA ILE A 54 14.13 16.13 -14.01
C ILE A 54 14.58 15.60 -15.38
N ASP A 55 13.83 15.90 -16.45
CA ASP A 55 14.17 15.44 -17.79
C ASP A 55 15.51 16.02 -18.26
N GLU A 56 15.80 17.30 -17.98
CA GLU A 56 17.10 17.93 -18.27
C GLU A 56 18.27 17.21 -17.60
N LEU A 57 18.13 16.74 -16.35
CA LEU A 57 19.15 15.95 -15.66
C LEU A 57 19.47 14.63 -16.37
N THR A 58 18.52 14.09 -17.14
CA THR A 58 18.71 12.79 -17.81
C THR A 58 19.31 12.86 -19.21
N VAL A 59 19.34 14.05 -19.84
CA VAL A 59 19.78 14.22 -21.24
C VAL A 59 21.26 13.85 -21.45
N ALA A 60 22.09 13.96 -20.41
CA ALA A 60 23.53 13.75 -20.49
C ALA A 60 24.01 12.39 -19.93
N ASP A 61 23.12 11.59 -19.32
CA ASP A 61 23.51 10.41 -18.54
C ASP A 61 23.09 9.08 -19.20
N THR A 62 23.96 8.07 -19.09
CA THR A 62 23.70 6.70 -19.52
C THR A 62 22.67 6.00 -18.61
N ASP A 63 22.43 6.57 -17.42
CA ASP A 63 21.60 6.02 -16.36
C ASP A 63 20.19 6.64 -16.28
N TYR A 64 19.63 7.07 -17.40
CA TYR A 64 18.25 7.62 -17.51
C TYR A 64 17.21 6.87 -16.64
N LYS A 65 17.20 5.52 -16.68
CA LYS A 65 16.25 4.70 -15.91
C LYS A 65 16.46 4.78 -14.39
N ILE A 66 17.69 5.02 -13.95
CA ILE A 66 18.01 5.19 -12.52
C ILE A 66 17.49 6.54 -12.08
N VAL A 67 17.89 7.62 -12.76
CA VAL A 67 17.46 9.00 -12.42
C VAL A 67 15.93 9.10 -12.40
N GLN A 68 15.25 8.66 -13.46
CA GLN A 68 13.78 8.66 -13.52
C GLN A 68 13.16 7.76 -12.43
N GLY A 69 13.79 6.64 -12.11
CA GLY A 69 13.33 5.76 -11.05
C GLY A 69 13.44 6.38 -9.66
N LEU A 70 14.57 7.03 -9.34
CA LEU A 70 14.75 7.79 -8.10
C LEU A 70 13.76 8.96 -8.02
N ALA A 71 13.66 9.77 -9.08
CA ALA A 71 12.73 10.89 -9.14
C ALA A 71 11.26 10.44 -9.00
N LYS A 72 10.91 9.27 -9.54
CA LYS A 72 9.58 8.69 -9.37
C LYS A 72 9.30 8.28 -7.92
N LEU A 73 10.29 7.80 -7.18
CA LEU A 73 10.13 7.50 -5.76
C LEU A 73 9.95 8.77 -4.93
N LEU A 74 10.68 9.86 -5.25
CA LEU A 74 10.45 11.16 -4.62
C LEU A 74 9.07 11.74 -4.96
N ARG A 75 8.60 11.60 -6.21
CA ARG A 75 7.24 11.99 -6.61
C ARG A 75 6.15 11.24 -5.84
N ASP A 76 6.38 9.98 -5.46
CA ASP A 76 5.42 9.22 -4.65
C ASP A 76 5.27 9.83 -3.23
N GLU A 77 6.28 10.58 -2.75
CA GLU A 77 6.30 11.30 -1.46
C GLU A 77 5.83 12.76 -1.56
N CYS A 78 5.29 13.17 -2.72
CA CYS A 78 4.82 14.53 -2.98
C CYS A 78 3.29 14.62 -2.95
N GLU A 79 2.77 15.77 -2.52
CA GLU A 79 1.36 16.14 -2.75
C GLU A 79 1.27 17.34 -3.69
N PHE A 80 0.46 17.20 -4.74
CA PHE A 80 0.22 18.23 -5.74
C PHE A 80 -1.23 18.68 -5.69
N GLU A 81 -1.44 19.99 -5.60
CA GLU A 81 -2.77 20.57 -5.50
C GLU A 81 -3.05 21.57 -6.62
N GLN A 82 -4.33 21.64 -6.99
CA GLN A 82 -4.82 22.72 -7.83
C GLN A 82 -4.94 23.98 -6.97
N GLN A 83 -4.11 24.98 -7.24
CA GLN A 83 -4.19 26.28 -6.59
C GLN A 83 -4.65 27.36 -7.58
N ALA A 84 -5.85 27.87 -7.37
CA ALA A 84 -6.42 28.96 -8.16
C ALA A 84 -7.34 29.84 -7.30
N ALA A 85 -7.20 31.16 -7.41
CA ALA A 85 -8.03 32.13 -6.67
C ALA A 85 -9.50 32.14 -7.12
N ALA A 86 -9.79 31.67 -8.33
CA ALA A 86 -11.14 31.45 -8.85
C ALA A 86 -11.18 30.19 -9.72
N ASN A 87 -12.38 29.69 -10.02
CA ASN A 87 -12.56 28.46 -10.79
C ASN A 87 -11.91 28.59 -12.20
N PRO A 88 -10.89 27.76 -12.55
CA PRO A 88 -10.17 27.87 -13.82
C PRO A 88 -11.08 27.84 -15.05
N ARG A 89 -12.16 27.05 -15.00
CA ARG A 89 -13.12 26.95 -16.10
C ARG A 89 -13.90 28.26 -16.30
N GLU A 90 -14.25 28.94 -15.22
CA GLU A 90 -14.95 30.22 -15.27
C GLU A 90 -14.04 31.34 -15.76
N ILE A 91 -12.79 31.37 -15.27
CA ILE A 91 -11.75 32.29 -15.76
C ILE A 91 -11.60 32.14 -17.28
N ARG A 92 -11.39 30.90 -17.78
CA ARG A 92 -11.26 30.63 -19.22
C ARG A 92 -12.49 31.07 -20.00
N LYS A 93 -13.68 30.69 -19.54
CA LYS A 93 -14.94 31.04 -20.22
C LYS A 93 -15.04 32.56 -20.38
N ARG A 94 -14.83 33.30 -19.29
CA ARG A 94 -14.99 34.76 -19.31
C ARG A 94 -13.91 35.44 -20.15
N LEU A 95 -12.67 34.97 -20.03
CA LEU A 95 -11.56 35.48 -20.81
C LEU A 95 -11.76 35.27 -22.32
N PHE A 96 -12.22 34.08 -22.73
CA PHE A 96 -12.49 33.79 -24.14
C PHE A 96 -13.74 34.52 -24.68
N GLU A 97 -14.80 34.69 -23.88
CA GLU A 97 -15.95 35.54 -24.25
C GLU A 97 -15.50 36.98 -24.51
N ARG A 98 -14.76 37.57 -23.57
CA ARG A 98 -14.23 38.94 -23.68
C ARG A 98 -13.25 39.11 -24.85
N ALA A 99 -12.42 38.10 -25.09
CA ALA A 99 -11.50 38.06 -26.21
C ALA A 99 -12.24 38.02 -27.56
N ASN A 100 -13.33 37.26 -27.64
CA ASN A 100 -14.16 37.15 -28.84
C ASN A 100 -14.86 38.49 -29.16
N ASP A 101 -15.32 39.23 -28.16
CA ASP A 101 -15.95 40.55 -28.34
C ASP A 101 -14.97 41.62 -28.87
N ARG A 102 -13.66 41.41 -28.72
CA ARG A 102 -12.58 42.34 -29.12
C ARG A 102 -11.77 41.85 -30.32
N TYR A 103 -12.31 40.97 -31.15
CA TYR A 103 -11.60 40.38 -32.30
C TYR A 103 -11.12 41.44 -33.33
N PRO A 104 -9.90 41.33 -33.91
CA PRO A 104 -8.87 40.31 -33.69
C PRO A 104 -7.81 40.75 -32.66
N ILE A 105 -7.37 39.82 -31.81
CA ILE A 105 -6.19 39.96 -30.91
C ILE A 105 -4.85 39.84 -31.72
N VAL A 106 -4.93 40.10 -33.03
CA VAL A 106 -3.95 40.19 -34.12
C VAL A 106 -3.05 38.97 -34.46
N ARG A 107 -3.04 38.61 -35.76
CA ARG A 107 -2.09 37.66 -36.42
C ARG A 107 -0.92 38.36 -37.14
N GLN A 108 -0.75 39.68 -37.00
CA GLN A 108 0.36 40.43 -37.58
C GLN A 108 0.89 41.48 -36.60
N PRO A 109 2.21 41.54 -36.35
CA PRO A 109 2.81 42.53 -35.47
C PRO A 109 2.85 43.88 -36.20
N THR A 110 1.84 44.73 -35.99
CA THR A 110 1.98 46.15 -36.29
C THR A 110 2.65 46.82 -35.10
N LEU A 111 3.81 47.44 -35.33
CA LEU A 111 4.53 48.24 -34.33
C LEU A 111 3.58 49.23 -33.66
N GLY A 112 3.22 48.98 -32.39
CA GLY A 112 2.34 49.83 -31.59
C GLY A 112 1.45 49.04 -30.63
N GLU A 113 2.02 48.69 -29.48
CA GLU A 113 1.36 48.30 -28.22
C GLU A 113 0.54 46.98 -28.19
N ASP A 114 1.20 45.90 -27.75
CA ASP A 114 0.66 44.61 -27.29
C ASP A 114 -0.23 44.70 -26.01
N THR A 115 -0.83 45.86 -25.72
CA THR A 115 -1.58 46.13 -24.47
C THR A 115 -2.98 45.50 -24.46
N GLN A 116 -3.54 45.10 -25.60
CA GLN A 116 -4.88 44.50 -25.69
C GLN A 116 -5.02 43.21 -24.88
N LYS A 117 -3.97 42.39 -24.82
CA LYS A 117 -3.96 41.16 -24.02
C LYS A 117 -4.01 41.51 -22.53
N LEU A 118 -3.16 42.43 -22.07
CA LEU A 118 -3.12 42.88 -20.68
C LEU A 118 -4.45 43.50 -20.23
N GLU A 119 -5.11 44.28 -21.09
CA GLU A 119 -6.44 44.85 -20.79
C GLU A 119 -7.52 43.77 -20.61
N ILE A 120 -7.54 42.74 -21.46
CA ILE A 120 -8.52 41.64 -21.35
C ILE A 120 -8.31 40.89 -20.05
N TYR A 121 -7.07 40.53 -19.73
CA TYR A 121 -6.75 39.83 -18.48
C TYR A 121 -7.04 40.70 -17.27
N SER A 122 -6.72 42.00 -17.27
CA SER A 122 -7.01 42.91 -16.17
C SER A 122 -8.52 43.03 -15.93
N THR A 123 -9.30 43.19 -17.00
CA THR A 123 -10.77 43.31 -16.89
C THR A 123 -11.38 42.03 -16.30
N VAL A 124 -10.91 40.87 -16.73
CA VAL A 124 -11.39 39.58 -16.22
C VAL A 124 -10.94 39.39 -14.77
N ALA A 125 -9.70 39.73 -14.44
CA ALA A 125 -9.19 39.69 -13.07
C ALA A 125 -10.04 40.57 -12.13
N ASP A 126 -10.37 41.80 -12.56
CA ASP A 126 -11.26 42.72 -11.83
C ASP A 126 -12.68 42.14 -11.66
N GLU A 127 -13.24 41.45 -12.67
CA GLU A 127 -14.55 40.79 -12.57
C GLU A 127 -14.58 39.68 -11.50
N PHE A 128 -13.48 38.95 -11.35
CA PHE A 128 -13.33 37.89 -10.35
C PHE A 128 -12.81 38.40 -9.00
N GLY A 129 -12.41 39.68 -8.90
CA GLY A 129 -11.84 40.26 -7.69
C GLY A 129 -10.46 39.71 -7.33
N ILE A 130 -9.70 39.26 -8.33
CA ILE A 130 -8.37 38.66 -8.18
C ILE A 130 -7.32 39.53 -8.89
N SER A 131 -6.04 39.34 -8.59
CA SER A 131 -4.97 40.00 -9.30
C SER A 131 -4.82 39.49 -10.74
N LEU A 132 -4.19 40.31 -11.59
CA LEU A 132 -3.86 39.94 -12.97
C LEU A 132 -3.04 38.63 -13.03
N GLU A 133 -2.09 38.50 -12.11
CA GLU A 133 -1.22 37.33 -12.00
C GLU A 133 -1.99 36.08 -11.57
N GLU A 134 -2.86 36.19 -10.57
CA GLU A 134 -3.76 35.09 -10.16
C GLU A 134 -4.72 34.69 -11.27
N CYS A 135 -5.23 35.65 -12.04
CA CYS A 135 -6.07 35.37 -13.21
C CYS A 135 -5.29 34.63 -14.30
N TYR A 136 -4.03 35.02 -14.54
CA TYR A 136 -3.18 34.38 -15.54
C TYR A 136 -2.81 32.94 -15.13
N ARG A 137 -2.29 32.76 -13.91
CA ARG A 137 -1.93 31.45 -13.35
C ARG A 137 -3.14 30.53 -13.18
N GLY A 138 -4.25 31.09 -12.68
CA GLY A 138 -5.49 30.35 -12.42
C GLY A 138 -6.20 29.85 -13.68
N MET A 139 -5.89 30.39 -14.86
CA MET A 139 -6.54 30.02 -16.12
C MET A 139 -6.40 28.54 -16.47
N TYR A 140 -5.28 27.90 -16.14
CA TYR A 140 -5.00 26.50 -16.46
C TYR A 140 -4.52 25.69 -15.25
N ALA A 141 -4.75 26.19 -14.04
CA ALA A 141 -4.34 25.55 -12.79
C ALA A 141 -4.97 24.15 -12.56
N ASP A 142 -6.03 23.81 -13.28
CA ASP A 142 -6.67 22.48 -13.27
C ASP A 142 -5.98 21.44 -14.18
N LEU A 143 -5.02 21.84 -15.02
CA LEU A 143 -4.18 20.91 -15.78
C LEU A 143 -3.15 20.26 -14.85
N GLU A 144 -2.86 18.98 -15.09
CA GLU A 144 -1.97 18.17 -14.24
C GLU A 144 -0.59 18.83 -14.06
N ASP A 145 0.01 19.32 -15.15
CA ASP A 145 1.34 19.96 -15.16
C ASP A 145 1.34 21.30 -14.41
N ASN A 146 0.18 21.93 -14.23
CA ASN A 146 0.06 23.22 -13.55
C ASN A 146 -0.33 23.09 -12.07
N LYS A 147 -0.58 21.87 -11.58
CA LYS A 147 -0.74 21.64 -10.14
C LYS A 147 0.57 21.97 -9.43
N ARG A 148 0.48 22.59 -8.26
CA ARG A 148 1.65 23.01 -7.49
C ARG A 148 2.05 21.95 -6.50
N LEU A 149 3.36 21.76 -6.34
CA LEU A 149 3.90 20.92 -5.28
C LEU A 149 3.67 21.63 -3.94
N VAL A 150 2.73 21.14 -3.13
CA VAL A 150 2.37 21.77 -1.83
C VAL A 150 3.03 21.11 -0.63
N ARG A 151 3.48 19.86 -0.81
CA ARG A 151 4.17 19.09 0.21
C ARG A 151 5.21 18.17 -0.43
N PHE A 152 6.38 18.12 0.18
CA PHE A 152 7.43 17.15 -0.09
C PHE A 152 8.00 16.68 1.25
N GLY A 153 7.83 15.39 1.57
CA GLY A 153 8.21 14.86 2.87
C GLY A 153 7.46 15.52 4.03
N ASP A 154 8.21 16.14 4.95
CA ASP A 154 7.66 16.90 6.09
C ASP A 154 7.56 18.41 5.83
N GLN A 155 8.05 18.89 4.69
CA GLN A 155 7.95 20.30 4.31
C GLN A 155 6.61 20.55 3.61
N SER A 156 5.88 21.56 4.09
CA SER A 156 4.64 22.04 3.47
C SER A 156 4.65 23.56 3.34
N ILE A 157 3.91 24.06 2.36
CA ILE A 157 3.81 25.50 2.06
C ILE A 157 2.68 26.16 2.85
N VAL A 158 1.90 25.35 3.57
CA VAL A 158 0.80 25.81 4.40
C VAL A 158 1.37 26.17 5.78
N GLU A 159 1.70 27.44 5.99
CA GLU A 159 1.86 28.01 7.35
C GLU A 159 0.53 27.85 8.11
N ASP A 160 0.61 27.31 9.33
CA ASP A 160 -0.43 27.18 10.37
C ASP A 160 -1.75 27.93 10.10
N ALA A 161 -2.72 27.28 9.44
CA ALA A 161 -4.12 27.69 9.47
C ALA A 161 -5.06 26.49 9.27
N ASP A 162 -5.67 26.08 10.39
CA ASP A 162 -6.76 25.12 10.58
C ASP A 162 -6.53 23.65 10.17
N GLU A 163 -6.34 22.82 11.19
CA GLU A 163 -6.73 21.41 11.22
C GLU A 163 -8.23 21.29 10.86
N SER A 164 -8.55 21.22 9.57
CA SER A 164 -9.83 20.69 9.12
C SER A 164 -9.57 19.35 8.45
N GLU A 165 -9.89 18.26 9.15
CA GLU A 165 -9.97 16.90 8.62
C GLU A 165 -10.69 16.91 7.26
N SER A 166 -9.93 16.83 6.18
CA SER A 166 -10.47 16.60 4.84
C SER A 166 -10.78 15.11 4.73
N THR A 167 -12.06 14.77 4.93
CA THR A 167 -12.60 13.44 4.73
C THR A 167 -12.46 13.03 3.25
N ALA A 168 -11.34 12.37 2.91
CA ALA A 168 -11.18 11.69 1.64
C ALA A 168 -11.93 10.34 1.68
N THR A 169 -13.10 10.30 1.03
CA THR A 169 -13.84 9.07 0.74
C THR A 169 -13.03 8.14 -0.16
N THR A 170 -12.45 7.08 0.40
CA THR A 170 -11.82 6.00 -0.38
C THR A 170 -12.73 4.77 -0.43
N LYS A 171 -13.08 4.39 -1.66
CA LYS A 171 -13.88 3.22 -2.01
C LYS A 171 -13.07 1.94 -1.82
N LEU A 172 -13.60 1.02 -1.01
CA LEU A 172 -13.64 -0.46 -1.08
C LEU A 172 -12.50 -1.35 -1.61
N THR A 173 -11.41 -0.83 -2.12
CA THR A 173 -10.18 -1.59 -2.29
C THR A 173 -9.21 -0.96 -1.32
N GLY A 174 -8.90 -1.68 -0.22
CA GLY A 174 -7.97 -1.23 0.81
C GLY A 174 -6.59 -0.94 0.24
N ASN A 175 -6.45 0.24 -0.34
CA ASN A 175 -5.27 1.07 -0.22
C ASN A 175 -5.70 2.16 0.75
N SER A 176 -5.75 1.84 2.04
CA SER A 176 -5.68 2.88 3.05
C SER A 176 -4.40 3.65 2.75
N LYS A 177 -4.51 4.94 2.46
CA LYS A 177 -3.41 5.90 2.32
C LYS A 177 -2.77 6.04 3.71
N GLN A 178 -2.20 4.96 4.22
CA GLN A 178 -1.43 4.93 5.46
C GLN A 178 -0.01 5.28 5.06
N THR A 179 0.42 6.46 5.48
CA THR A 179 1.78 6.95 5.37
C THR A 179 2.68 5.96 6.11
N TYR A 180 3.36 5.08 5.37
CA TYR A 180 4.44 4.27 5.94
C TYR A 180 5.46 5.24 6.52
N ASP A 181 5.84 5.02 7.78
CA ASP A 181 6.54 5.96 8.67
C ASP A 181 7.33 7.06 7.96
N GLN A 182 7.06 8.31 8.34
CA GLN A 182 7.77 9.49 7.88
C GLN A 182 9.27 9.32 8.13
N HIS A 183 10.01 9.03 7.06
CA HIS A 183 11.46 9.11 7.05
C HIS A 183 11.82 10.38 6.29
N GLU A 184 12.72 11.19 6.84
CA GLU A 184 13.40 12.24 6.07
C GLU A 184 13.90 11.62 4.76
N GLN A 185 13.62 12.27 3.63
CA GLN A 185 13.99 11.83 2.28
C GLN A 185 15.50 11.95 2.07
N THR A 186 16.28 11.21 2.86
CA THR A 186 17.73 11.20 2.82
C THR A 186 18.25 10.43 1.60
N VAL A 187 19.49 10.68 1.23
CA VAL A 187 20.19 9.95 0.16
C VAL A 187 20.19 8.44 0.42
N ASP A 188 20.50 8.04 1.66
CA ASP A 188 20.55 6.63 2.05
C ASP A 188 19.18 5.96 1.92
N TRP A 189 18.13 6.64 2.39
CA TRP A 189 16.75 6.19 2.23
C TRP A 189 16.39 6.02 0.74
N LEU A 190 16.69 7.00 -0.10
CA LEU A 190 16.28 6.99 -1.51
C LEU A 190 16.95 5.85 -2.29
N LEU A 191 18.25 5.64 -2.10
CA LEU A 191 18.99 4.57 -2.76
C LEU A 191 18.55 3.18 -2.26
N ALA A 192 18.35 3.03 -0.96
CA ALA A 192 17.81 1.79 -0.39
C ALA A 192 16.39 1.50 -0.90
N ARG A 193 15.53 2.53 -0.91
CA ARG A 193 14.14 2.46 -1.40
C ARG A 193 14.10 2.08 -2.87
N TYR A 194 15.08 2.53 -3.67
CA TYR A 194 15.22 2.17 -5.07
C TYR A 194 15.52 0.69 -5.30
N ASN A 195 16.50 0.11 -4.59
CA ASN A 195 16.78 -1.32 -4.67
C ASN A 195 15.55 -2.14 -4.28
N LEU A 196 14.88 -1.77 -3.19
CA LEU A 196 13.64 -2.41 -2.80
C LEU A 196 12.56 -2.27 -3.88
N ALA A 197 12.39 -1.09 -4.48
CA ALA A 197 11.41 -0.86 -5.53
C ALA A 197 11.70 -1.65 -6.82
N LEU A 198 12.98 -1.92 -7.14
CA LEU A 198 13.37 -2.81 -8.23
C LEU A 198 12.93 -4.25 -7.96
N ALA A 199 13.11 -4.74 -6.74
CA ALA A 199 12.63 -6.07 -6.34
C ALA A 199 11.10 -6.15 -6.35
N GLN A 200 10.41 -5.11 -5.84
CA GLN A 200 8.95 -5.00 -5.88
C GLN A 200 8.41 -5.06 -7.32
N ALA A 201 9.04 -4.38 -8.26
CA ALA A 201 8.61 -4.36 -9.66
C ALA A 201 8.67 -5.74 -10.34
N VAL A 202 9.61 -6.61 -9.94
CA VAL A 202 9.67 -7.99 -10.46
C VAL A 202 8.46 -8.83 -9.99
N LEU A 203 7.89 -8.51 -8.83
CA LEU A 203 6.78 -9.26 -8.24
C LEU A 203 5.40 -8.94 -8.84
N TYR A 204 5.29 -7.92 -9.71
CA TYR A 204 4.00 -7.56 -10.32
C TYR A 204 3.36 -8.70 -11.11
N ASP A 205 4.18 -9.55 -11.72
CA ASP A 205 3.75 -10.73 -12.48
C ASP A 205 3.94 -12.04 -11.69
N ALA A 206 4.05 -11.96 -10.37
CA ALA A 206 4.17 -13.12 -9.49
C ALA A 206 2.79 -13.71 -9.14
N PRO A 207 2.44 -14.92 -9.62
CA PRO A 207 1.27 -15.65 -9.14
C PRO A 207 1.46 -16.25 -7.75
N LYS A 208 2.68 -16.65 -7.40
CA LYS A 208 2.98 -17.40 -6.18
C LYS A 208 4.31 -16.95 -5.57
N MET A 209 4.32 -16.84 -4.25
CA MET A 209 5.50 -16.53 -3.45
C MET A 209 5.58 -17.47 -2.25
N TYR A 210 6.78 -17.90 -1.93
CA TYR A 210 7.13 -18.69 -0.77
C TYR A 210 8.10 -17.86 0.06
N ILE A 211 7.87 -17.78 1.37
CA ILE A 211 8.75 -17.06 2.30
C ILE A 211 9.12 -17.97 3.45
N ARG A 212 10.29 -17.75 4.03
CA ARG A 212 10.72 -18.37 5.28
C ARG A 212 11.27 -17.28 6.19
N VAL A 213 10.84 -17.31 7.44
CA VAL A 213 11.22 -16.35 8.47
C VAL A 213 11.51 -17.09 9.77
N TRP A 214 12.59 -16.72 10.47
CA TRP A 214 13.00 -17.36 11.73
C TRP A 214 12.85 -16.45 12.95
N ASP A 215 12.67 -15.16 12.71
CA ASP A 215 12.53 -14.12 13.72
C ASP A 215 11.49 -13.10 13.24
N ASN A 216 10.99 -12.25 14.15
CA ASN A 216 10.02 -11.20 13.87
C ASN A 216 8.80 -11.65 13.02
N PHE A 217 8.44 -12.93 13.10
CA PHE A 217 7.38 -13.53 12.28
C PHE A 217 6.01 -12.90 12.56
N GLY A 218 5.75 -12.46 13.80
CA GLY A 218 4.53 -11.73 14.16
C GLY A 218 4.34 -10.48 13.30
N THR A 219 5.38 -9.66 13.15
CA THR A 219 5.37 -8.46 12.28
C THR A 219 5.12 -8.82 10.82
N VAL A 220 5.79 -9.86 10.31
CA VAL A 220 5.60 -10.34 8.94
C VAL A 220 4.16 -10.80 8.72
N PHE A 221 3.59 -11.53 9.67
CA PHE A 221 2.22 -12.01 9.61
C PHE A 221 1.20 -10.87 9.68
N SER A 222 1.45 -9.84 10.49
CA SER A 222 0.64 -8.62 10.51
C SER A 222 0.61 -7.95 9.14
N TYR A 223 1.76 -7.76 8.49
CA TYR A 223 1.81 -7.18 7.14
C TYR A 223 1.13 -8.05 6.09
N MET A 224 1.27 -9.37 6.20
CA MET A 224 0.58 -10.31 5.32
C MET A 224 -0.95 -10.16 5.41
N LYS A 225 -1.48 -10.01 6.63
CA LYS A 225 -2.89 -9.71 6.90
C LYS A 225 -3.29 -8.32 6.38
N LEU A 226 -2.49 -7.29 6.65
CA LEU A 226 -2.71 -5.92 6.18
C LEU A 226 -2.90 -5.86 4.66
N PHE A 227 -2.05 -6.57 3.90
CA PHE A 227 -2.14 -6.60 2.44
C PHE A 227 -3.20 -7.58 1.90
N GLY A 228 -3.94 -8.25 2.79
CA GLY A 228 -5.00 -9.19 2.43
C GLY A 228 -4.47 -10.33 1.56
N LEU A 229 -3.31 -10.87 1.92
CA LEU A 229 -2.69 -12.00 1.24
C LEU A 229 -3.26 -13.31 1.80
N MET A 230 -3.68 -14.19 0.90
CA MET A 230 -4.03 -15.57 1.27
C MET A 230 -2.76 -16.36 1.46
N HIS A 231 -2.75 -17.12 2.55
CA HIS A 231 -1.54 -17.74 3.05
C HIS A 231 -1.82 -19.11 3.65
N ARG A 232 -0.78 -19.94 3.62
CA ARG A 232 -0.67 -21.16 4.42
C ARG A 232 0.66 -21.14 5.14
N ILE A 233 0.64 -21.37 6.44
CA ILE A 233 1.81 -21.27 7.31
C ILE A 233 2.16 -22.67 7.79
N TYR A 234 3.44 -23.01 7.70
CA TYR A 234 4.01 -24.30 8.08
C TYR A 234 5.16 -24.06 9.07
N PRO A 235 5.18 -24.72 10.25
CA PRO A 235 6.32 -24.59 11.15
C PRO A 235 7.57 -25.22 10.52
N ILE A 236 8.73 -24.59 10.70
CA ILE A 236 10.03 -25.08 10.18
C ILE A 236 11.09 -25.13 11.28
N ASP A 237 12.08 -26.00 11.12
CA ASP A 237 13.26 -26.07 11.97
C ASP A 237 14.34 -25.02 11.61
N GLN A 238 15.51 -25.10 12.25
CA GLN A 238 16.63 -24.17 12.03
C GLN A 238 17.20 -24.23 10.60
N ASP A 239 17.02 -25.36 9.91
CA ASP A 239 17.49 -25.60 8.55
C ASP A 239 16.43 -25.26 7.49
N GLY A 240 15.23 -24.86 7.91
CA GLY A 240 14.11 -24.51 7.02
C GLY A 240 13.32 -25.72 6.53
N THR A 241 13.39 -26.84 7.23
CA THR A 241 12.60 -28.04 6.94
C THR A 241 11.30 -28.00 7.73
N ARG A 242 10.17 -28.31 7.08
CA ARG A 242 8.87 -28.38 7.76
C ARG A 242 8.89 -29.42 8.88
N VAL A 243 8.38 -29.03 10.03
CA VAL A 243 8.20 -29.90 11.21
C VAL A 243 6.72 -30.20 11.45
N ALA A 244 6.46 -31.15 12.34
CA ALA A 244 5.11 -31.67 12.57
C ALA A 244 4.31 -30.88 13.62
N SER A 245 4.93 -29.93 14.31
CA SER A 245 4.30 -29.12 15.37
C SER A 245 5.12 -27.86 15.66
N THR A 246 4.44 -26.84 16.15
CA THR A 246 5.00 -25.56 16.61
C THR A 246 6.01 -25.68 17.74
N ASP A 247 5.92 -26.71 18.60
CA ASP A 247 6.88 -26.96 19.69
C ASP A 247 8.31 -27.23 19.17
N LEU A 248 8.42 -27.72 17.94
CA LEU A 248 9.69 -28.00 17.27
C LEU A 248 10.11 -26.89 16.31
N ALA A 249 9.33 -25.81 16.20
CA ALA A 249 9.55 -24.75 15.24
C ALA A 249 10.67 -23.81 15.71
N ALA A 250 11.59 -23.52 14.80
CA ALA A 250 12.53 -22.41 14.91
C ALA A 250 12.12 -21.22 14.02
N GLY A 251 11.06 -21.37 13.22
CA GLY A 251 10.55 -20.36 12.31
C GLY A 251 9.31 -20.87 11.57
N TYR A 252 8.91 -20.13 10.52
CA TYR A 252 7.77 -20.50 9.68
C TYR A 252 8.07 -20.35 8.19
N GLU A 253 7.58 -21.30 7.41
CA GLU A 253 7.44 -21.18 5.96
C GLU A 253 6.01 -20.75 5.64
N VAL A 254 5.85 -19.76 4.77
CA VAL A 254 4.55 -19.32 4.29
C VAL A 254 4.45 -19.45 2.79
N GLU A 255 3.38 -20.09 2.34
CA GLU A 255 2.97 -20.09 0.94
C GLU A 255 1.93 -18.99 0.73
N LEU A 256 2.26 -18.01 -0.11
CA LEU A 256 1.38 -16.96 -0.57
C LEU A 256 0.91 -17.31 -1.98
N ASP A 257 -0.35 -17.72 -2.11
CA ASP A 257 -0.95 -18.09 -3.38
C ASP A 257 -2.28 -17.35 -3.56
N GLY A 258 -2.57 -16.97 -4.81
CA GLY A 258 -3.82 -16.33 -5.19
C GLY A 258 -4.98 -17.31 -5.20
N PRO A 259 -6.21 -16.82 -5.32
CA PRO A 259 -7.36 -17.68 -5.32
C PRO A 259 -7.51 -18.30 -6.70
N VAL A 260 -6.81 -19.42 -6.87
CA VAL A 260 -6.62 -20.19 -8.09
C VAL A 260 -5.87 -19.41 -9.18
N SER A 261 -4.93 -20.07 -9.84
CA SER A 261 -4.22 -19.66 -11.05
C SER A 261 -5.13 -19.38 -12.28
N LEU A 262 -6.42 -19.02 -12.09
CA LEU A 262 -7.53 -18.93 -13.04
C LEU A 262 -7.78 -17.55 -13.65
N PHE A 263 -7.20 -16.47 -13.12
CA PHE A 263 -7.03 -15.24 -13.89
C PHE A 263 -5.55 -15.04 -14.16
N ARG A 264 -4.96 -15.82 -15.09
CA ARG A 264 -3.55 -15.75 -15.56
C ARG A 264 -3.07 -14.36 -16.04
N LYS A 265 -3.82 -13.28 -15.75
CA LYS A 265 -3.66 -11.93 -16.28
C LYS A 265 -3.99 -10.79 -15.30
N SER A 266 -4.35 -11.01 -14.04
CA SER A 266 -4.58 -9.89 -13.11
C SER A 266 -3.35 -9.61 -12.24
N GLN A 267 -2.56 -8.60 -12.62
CA GLN A 267 -1.40 -8.09 -11.86
C GLN A 267 -1.74 -7.59 -10.43
N LYS A 268 -3.03 -7.53 -10.07
CA LYS A 268 -3.50 -7.03 -8.77
C LYS A 268 -2.92 -7.80 -7.58
N TYR A 269 -2.76 -9.12 -7.69
CA TYR A 269 -2.24 -9.93 -6.59
C TYR A 269 -0.71 -9.83 -6.47
N GLY A 270 -0.01 -9.82 -7.60
CA GLY A 270 1.44 -9.53 -7.65
C GLY A 270 1.79 -8.15 -7.07
N ILE A 271 0.93 -7.14 -7.28
CA ILE A 271 1.08 -5.82 -6.63
C ILE A 271 0.96 -5.91 -5.10
N ARG A 272 0.05 -6.74 -4.56
CA ARG A 272 -0.04 -6.96 -3.10
C ARG A 272 1.20 -7.66 -2.55
N MET A 273 1.68 -8.67 -3.26
CA MET A 273 2.95 -9.34 -2.97
C MET A 273 4.14 -8.36 -2.97
N ALA A 274 4.19 -7.48 -3.97
CA ALA A 274 5.18 -6.41 -4.05
C ALA A 274 5.09 -5.44 -2.87
N ASN A 275 3.88 -5.03 -2.47
CA ASN A 275 3.67 -4.19 -1.29
C ASN A 275 4.03 -4.90 0.02
N PHE A 276 3.93 -6.23 0.08
CA PHE A 276 4.32 -7.02 1.24
C PHE A 276 5.83 -7.20 1.38
N LEU A 277 6.58 -7.29 0.27
CA LEU A 277 8.04 -7.54 0.27
C LEU A 277 8.85 -6.72 1.31
N PRO A 278 8.59 -5.42 1.55
CA PRO A 278 9.31 -4.63 2.56
C PRO A 278 9.17 -5.16 4.00
N ALA A 279 8.20 -6.02 4.29
CA ALA A 279 8.09 -6.64 5.61
C ALA A 279 9.21 -7.68 5.87
N LEU A 280 9.77 -8.32 4.84
CA LEU A 280 10.77 -9.38 5.04
C LEU A 280 12.10 -8.83 5.58
N PRO A 281 12.65 -7.70 5.09
CA PRO A 281 13.86 -7.11 5.68
C PRO A 281 13.69 -6.54 7.10
N LEU A 282 12.53 -6.70 7.74
CA LEU A 282 12.37 -6.47 9.18
C LEU A 282 12.83 -7.67 10.01
N CYS A 283 13.02 -8.83 9.39
CA CYS A 283 13.63 -10.01 9.99
C CYS A 283 15.16 -9.97 9.79
N ASP A 284 15.90 -10.42 10.79
CA ASP A 284 17.35 -10.65 10.70
C ASP A 284 17.66 -11.82 9.77
N ARG A 285 16.79 -12.85 9.75
CA ARG A 285 16.94 -14.02 8.88
C ARG A 285 15.64 -14.32 8.15
N TRP A 286 15.70 -14.21 6.82
CA TRP A 286 14.60 -14.53 5.92
C TRP A 286 15.09 -15.04 4.57
N GLU A 287 14.19 -15.74 3.88
CA GLU A 287 14.32 -16.20 2.49
C GLU A 287 12.99 -15.98 1.76
N MET A 288 13.06 -15.68 0.47
CA MET A 288 11.91 -15.53 -0.42
C MET A 288 12.18 -16.18 -1.77
N ARG A 289 11.17 -16.87 -2.29
CA ARG A 289 11.14 -17.41 -3.64
C ARG A 289 9.80 -17.11 -4.28
N ALA A 290 9.80 -16.49 -5.45
CA ALA A 290 8.61 -16.24 -6.24
C ALA A 290 8.71 -16.90 -7.62
N GLU A 291 7.56 -17.35 -8.13
CA GLU A 291 7.40 -17.73 -9.53
C GLU A 291 6.91 -16.51 -10.30
N ILE A 292 7.58 -16.15 -11.39
CA ILE A 292 7.27 -14.98 -12.23
C ILE A 292 6.81 -15.47 -13.60
N LEU A 293 5.65 -15.00 -14.08
CA LEU A 293 5.15 -15.36 -15.40
C LEU A 293 6.05 -14.78 -16.51
N ASP A 294 6.39 -15.59 -17.51
CA ASP A 294 7.09 -15.11 -18.70
C ASP A 294 6.10 -14.61 -19.76
N GLU A 295 6.13 -13.32 -20.09
CA GLU A 295 5.26 -12.75 -21.14
C GLU A 295 5.52 -13.38 -22.52
N GLY A 296 6.73 -13.90 -22.77
CA GLY A 296 7.15 -14.44 -24.06
C GLY A 296 6.80 -15.92 -24.32
N SER A 297 6.47 -16.69 -23.28
CA SER A 297 6.21 -18.13 -23.37
C SER A 297 4.96 -18.48 -22.59
N ALA A 298 3.91 -18.90 -23.30
CA ALA A 298 2.62 -19.21 -22.70
C ALA A 298 2.71 -20.42 -21.75
N GLY A 299 3.00 -20.17 -20.48
CA GLY A 299 2.98 -21.17 -19.41
C GLY A 299 4.31 -21.42 -18.70
N ASP A 300 5.41 -20.82 -19.15
CA ASP A 300 6.70 -20.94 -18.45
C ASP A 300 6.80 -19.90 -17.33
N THR A 301 7.28 -20.33 -16.17
CA THR A 301 7.60 -19.44 -15.05
C THR A 301 9.10 -19.35 -14.87
N LYS A 302 9.56 -18.17 -14.49
CA LYS A 302 10.93 -17.91 -14.05
C LYS A 302 10.97 -17.84 -12.53
N GLN A 303 12.11 -18.13 -11.95
CA GLN A 303 12.31 -18.03 -10.51
C GLN A 303 12.86 -16.65 -10.16
N PHE A 304 12.40 -16.09 -9.06
CA PHE A 304 12.99 -14.92 -8.43
C PHE A 304 13.25 -15.26 -6.98
N THR A 305 14.50 -15.16 -6.53
CA THR A 305 14.88 -15.46 -5.15
C THR A 305 15.52 -14.24 -4.52
N LEU A 306 15.26 -14.06 -3.23
CA LEU A 306 15.94 -13.09 -2.37
C LEU A 306 16.14 -13.69 -0.98
N ASP A 307 17.15 -13.24 -0.28
CA ASP A 307 17.38 -13.56 1.13
C ASP A 307 17.97 -12.36 1.89
N HIS A 308 18.13 -12.53 3.20
CA HIS A 308 18.71 -11.53 4.11
C HIS A 308 20.09 -11.00 3.69
N THR A 309 20.83 -11.66 2.80
CA THR A 309 22.14 -11.22 2.32
C THR A 309 22.08 -10.24 1.14
N ASP A 310 20.91 -10.03 0.53
CA ASP A 310 20.73 -9.08 -0.58
C ASP A 310 20.81 -7.60 -0.16
N GLY A 311 20.92 -7.32 1.15
CA GLY A 311 21.13 -5.96 1.67
C GLY A 311 19.96 -5.01 1.44
N LEU A 312 18.74 -5.55 1.27
CA LEU A 312 17.53 -4.75 1.18
C LEU A 312 17.21 -4.11 2.54
N VAL A 313 16.81 -2.85 2.52
CA VAL A 313 16.41 -2.12 3.72
C VAL A 313 14.93 -1.80 3.62
N SER A 314 14.21 -2.07 4.69
CA SER A 314 12.80 -1.75 4.77
C SER A 314 12.56 -0.26 5.03
N HIS A 315 11.47 0.26 4.48
CA HIS A 315 10.88 1.56 4.85
C HIS A 315 9.65 1.38 5.75
N TYR A 316 9.38 0.15 6.15
CA TYR A 316 8.33 -0.22 7.10
C TYR A 316 8.91 -0.22 8.51
N SER A 317 8.03 -0.22 9.51
CA SER A 317 8.44 -0.26 10.90
C SER A 317 7.85 -1.45 11.64
N THR A 318 8.53 -1.84 12.71
CA THR A 318 8.11 -2.92 13.61
C THR A 318 7.13 -2.44 14.68
N GLY A 319 6.95 -1.11 14.84
CA GLY A 319 6.33 -0.50 16.02
C GLY A 319 4.84 -0.15 15.91
N GLN A 320 4.30 0.03 14.70
CA GLN A 320 2.87 0.23 14.50
C GLN A 320 2.26 -1.12 14.11
N ARG A 321 1.36 -1.67 14.94
CA ARG A 321 0.59 -2.85 14.55
C ARG A 321 -0.36 -2.42 13.43
N PHE A 322 -0.09 -2.87 12.21
CA PHE A 322 -0.84 -2.47 11.02
C PHE A 322 -2.13 -3.26 10.93
N ASP A 323 -3.19 -2.63 11.42
CA ASP A 323 -4.53 -3.19 11.42
C ASP A 323 -5.27 -2.74 10.15
N SER A 324 -6.07 -3.63 9.57
CA SER A 324 -7.02 -3.18 8.54
C SER A 324 -7.94 -2.10 9.12
N ASP A 325 -8.48 -1.21 8.27
CA ASP A 325 -9.39 -0.15 8.72
C ASP A 325 -10.59 -0.70 9.53
N VAL A 326 -11.02 -1.93 9.21
CA VAL A 326 -12.10 -2.65 9.88
C VAL A 326 -11.70 -3.02 11.30
N GLU A 327 -10.55 -3.66 11.47
CA GLU A 327 -10.01 -4.08 12.76
C GLU A 327 -9.76 -2.89 13.69
N ARG A 328 -9.08 -1.84 13.19
CA ARG A 328 -8.81 -0.62 13.96
C ARG A 328 -10.10 0.05 14.41
N THR A 329 -11.10 0.08 13.54
CA THR A 329 -12.42 0.63 13.86
C THR A 329 -13.11 -0.19 14.94
N LEU A 330 -12.99 -1.52 14.89
CA LEU A 330 -13.54 -2.40 15.92
C LEU A 330 -12.88 -2.14 17.28
N THR A 331 -11.55 -2.13 17.37
CA THR A 331 -10.82 -1.85 18.61
C THR A 331 -11.21 -0.50 19.21
N ARG A 332 -11.22 0.57 18.41
CA ARG A 332 -11.64 1.92 18.86
C ARG A 332 -13.10 1.99 19.33
N LYS A 333 -13.98 1.16 18.75
CA LYS A 333 -15.36 1.06 19.22
C LYS A 333 -15.43 0.28 20.53
N TRP A 334 -14.62 -0.76 20.68
CA TRP A 334 -14.58 -1.61 21.88
C TRP A 334 -14.12 -0.83 23.11
N GLU A 335 -13.08 0.02 22.97
CA GLU A 335 -12.61 0.92 24.03
C GLU A 335 -13.69 1.86 24.58
N ARG A 336 -14.73 2.14 23.78
CA ARG A 336 -15.84 3.04 24.15
C ARG A 336 -17.11 2.28 24.53
N ALA A 337 -17.13 0.96 24.34
CA ALA A 337 -18.29 0.13 24.63
C ALA A 337 -18.40 -0.14 26.13
N THR A 338 -19.62 -0.42 26.59
CA THR A 338 -19.87 -0.86 27.96
C THR A 338 -20.19 -2.34 27.92
N THR A 339 -19.15 -3.17 28.02
CA THR A 339 -19.22 -4.63 28.03
C THR A 339 -18.20 -5.19 29.02
N GLU A 340 -18.49 -6.36 29.58
CA GLU A 340 -17.55 -7.10 30.42
C GLU A 340 -16.52 -7.86 29.59
N TRP A 341 -16.78 -8.05 28.28
CA TRP A 341 -15.89 -8.73 27.35
C TRP A 341 -14.75 -7.84 26.89
N ASP A 342 -13.54 -8.35 27.00
CA ASP A 342 -12.32 -7.69 26.54
C ASP A 342 -11.93 -8.19 25.15
N LEU A 343 -11.49 -7.28 24.29
CA LEU A 343 -11.03 -7.61 22.93
C LEU A 343 -9.51 -7.60 22.92
N GLN A 344 -8.93 -8.80 22.97
CA GLN A 344 -7.50 -9.02 22.88
C GLN A 344 -7.10 -9.31 21.44
N ARG A 345 -5.92 -8.83 21.06
CA ARG A 345 -5.29 -9.24 19.80
C ARG A 345 -4.69 -10.61 19.97
N GLU A 346 -4.96 -11.49 19.01
CA GLU A 346 -4.40 -12.82 19.04
C GLU A 346 -3.06 -12.84 18.30
N ASP A 347 -1.98 -12.76 19.08
CA ASP A 347 -0.61 -12.97 18.58
C ASP A 347 -0.22 -14.46 18.62
N ASP A 348 -1.07 -15.31 19.23
CA ASP A 348 -0.82 -16.74 19.40
C ASP A 348 -1.08 -17.55 18.13
N VAL A 349 -0.13 -18.44 17.89
CA VAL A 349 -0.10 -19.31 16.72
C VAL A 349 -0.84 -20.61 17.06
N PHE A 350 -1.99 -20.85 16.45
CA PHE A 350 -2.74 -22.10 16.65
C PHE A 350 -2.08 -23.21 15.84
N ASP A 351 -1.57 -24.22 16.55
CA ASP A 351 -0.97 -25.42 15.97
C ASP A 351 -2.05 -26.37 15.43
N LEU A 352 -2.01 -26.62 14.12
CA LEU A 352 -2.86 -27.60 13.43
C LEU A 352 -2.06 -28.87 13.08
N GLY A 353 -0.96 -29.12 13.77
CA GLY A 353 0.05 -30.11 13.46
C GLY A 353 0.98 -29.62 12.34
N SER A 354 0.73 -30.06 11.11
CA SER A 354 1.59 -29.70 9.98
C SER A 354 1.37 -28.27 9.47
N GLU A 355 0.33 -27.58 9.93
CA GLU A 355 -0.02 -26.23 9.51
C GLU A 355 -0.33 -25.36 10.72
N VAL A 356 -0.38 -24.05 10.49
CA VAL A 356 -0.61 -23.04 11.51
C VAL A 356 -1.73 -22.09 11.08
N MET A 357 -2.52 -21.64 12.05
CA MET A 357 -3.50 -20.57 11.88
C MET A 357 -3.26 -19.44 12.89
N ILE A 358 -3.46 -18.19 12.46
CA ILE A 358 -3.32 -17.01 13.30
C ILE A 358 -4.64 -16.22 13.22
N PRO A 359 -5.51 -16.33 14.22
CA PRO A 359 -6.74 -15.54 14.32
C PRO A 359 -6.47 -14.04 14.43
N ASP A 360 -7.50 -13.21 14.23
CA ASP A 360 -7.35 -11.75 14.33
C ASP A 360 -7.54 -11.23 15.75
N PHE A 361 -8.45 -11.85 16.51
CA PHE A 361 -8.78 -11.44 17.86
C PHE A 361 -9.18 -12.63 18.75
N ALA A 362 -8.97 -12.46 20.04
CA ALA A 362 -9.62 -13.22 21.10
C ALA A 362 -10.56 -12.28 21.87
N ILE A 363 -11.76 -12.76 22.16
CA ILE A 363 -12.77 -12.05 22.93
C ILE A 363 -12.89 -12.79 24.26
N GLU A 364 -12.44 -12.16 25.34
CA GLU A 364 -12.27 -12.79 26.65
C GLU A 364 -13.25 -12.23 27.66
N HIS A 365 -13.89 -13.12 28.41
CA HIS A 365 -14.76 -12.74 29.50
C HIS A 365 -14.05 -12.97 30.85
N PRO A 366 -14.28 -12.11 31.86
CA PRO A 366 -13.69 -12.27 33.20
C PRO A 366 -14.02 -13.59 33.91
N ASP A 367 -15.04 -14.33 33.45
CA ASP A 367 -15.39 -15.65 33.98
C ASP A 367 -14.55 -16.81 33.39
N GLY A 368 -13.60 -16.49 32.49
CA GLY A 368 -12.71 -17.45 31.85
C GLY A 368 -13.21 -18.01 30.53
N ARG A 369 -14.38 -17.58 30.03
CA ARG A 369 -14.83 -17.89 28.67
C ARG A 369 -14.05 -17.07 27.64
N ARG A 370 -13.78 -17.69 26.49
CA ARG A 370 -13.02 -17.10 25.39
C ARG A 370 -13.63 -17.49 24.07
N ALA A 371 -13.79 -16.54 23.16
CA ALA A 371 -14.13 -16.78 21.74
C ALA A 371 -12.99 -16.29 20.84
N ILE A 372 -12.68 -17.04 19.79
CA ILE A 372 -11.63 -16.72 18.83
C ILE A 372 -12.28 -16.21 17.55
N MET A 373 -11.90 -15.01 17.11
CA MET A 373 -12.50 -14.35 15.96
C MET A 373 -11.51 -14.19 14.82
N GLU A 374 -11.96 -14.55 13.62
CA GLU A 374 -11.27 -14.30 12.35
C GLU A 374 -12.12 -13.43 11.44
N ILE A 375 -11.52 -12.39 10.87
CA ILE A 375 -12.16 -11.49 9.91
C ILE A 375 -11.79 -11.92 8.49
N ILE A 376 -12.79 -12.33 7.75
CA ILE A 376 -12.66 -12.70 6.34
C ILE A 376 -12.88 -11.43 5.50
N GLY A 377 -11.78 -10.73 5.21
CA GLY A 377 -11.76 -9.55 4.35
C GLY A 377 -11.66 -9.85 2.84
N PHE A 378 -11.29 -11.08 2.48
CA PHE A 378 -11.14 -11.52 1.09
C PHE A 378 -11.50 -13.00 0.96
N TRP A 379 -12.07 -13.39 -0.19
CA TRP A 379 -12.70 -14.68 -0.38
C TRP A 379 -12.47 -15.26 -1.78
N THR A 380 -12.26 -16.58 -1.82
CA THR A 380 -12.79 -17.46 -2.87
C THR A 380 -13.30 -18.78 -2.30
N PRO A 381 -14.14 -19.52 -3.06
CA PRO A 381 -14.71 -20.78 -2.57
C PRO A 381 -13.67 -21.78 -2.09
N GLU A 382 -12.57 -21.95 -2.81
CA GLU A 382 -11.51 -22.89 -2.45
C GLU A 382 -10.74 -22.44 -1.20
N TYR A 383 -10.46 -21.14 -1.09
CA TYR A 383 -9.77 -20.57 0.07
C TYR A 383 -10.61 -20.72 1.33
N LEU A 384 -11.89 -20.36 1.27
CA LEU A 384 -12.76 -20.52 2.41
C LEU A 384 -12.97 -21.98 2.75
N THR A 385 -13.23 -22.84 1.76
CA THR A 385 -13.38 -24.28 2.03
C THR A 385 -12.15 -24.82 2.75
N SER A 386 -10.95 -24.42 2.31
CA SER A 386 -9.70 -24.78 2.99
C SER A 386 -9.59 -24.18 4.39
N LYS A 387 -9.96 -22.91 4.62
CA LYS A 387 -9.93 -22.29 5.95
C LYS A 387 -10.96 -22.88 6.90
N LEU A 388 -12.21 -23.10 6.48
CA LEU A 388 -13.23 -23.76 7.29
C LEU A 388 -12.86 -25.20 7.62
N ALA A 389 -12.24 -25.93 6.69
CA ALA A 389 -11.75 -27.26 6.98
C ALA A 389 -10.71 -27.24 8.12
N LYS A 390 -9.84 -26.23 8.17
CA LYS A 390 -8.89 -26.04 9.28
C LYS A 390 -9.59 -25.68 10.58
N ILE A 391 -10.51 -24.72 10.55
CA ILE A 391 -11.28 -24.33 11.75
C ILE A 391 -12.02 -25.54 12.35
N ARG A 392 -12.59 -26.41 11.50
CA ARG A 392 -13.21 -27.66 11.94
C ARG A 392 -12.22 -28.65 12.55
N GLN A 393 -10.97 -28.69 12.11
CA GLN A 393 -9.92 -29.54 12.68
C GLN A 393 -9.47 -29.07 14.07
N ILE A 394 -9.64 -27.79 14.40
CA ILE A 394 -9.27 -27.25 15.72
C ILE A 394 -10.26 -27.76 16.80
N GLU A 395 -11.42 -28.30 16.42
CA GLU A 395 -12.53 -28.59 17.36
C GLU A 395 -12.85 -27.40 18.28
N ALA A 396 -12.50 -26.18 17.85
CA ALA A 396 -12.77 -24.96 18.59
C ALA A 396 -14.25 -24.62 18.46
N ASP A 397 -15.05 -25.11 19.41
CA ASP A 397 -16.45 -24.71 19.56
C ASP A 397 -16.59 -23.19 19.77
N ASN A 398 -15.51 -22.53 20.18
CA ASN A 398 -15.43 -21.10 20.41
C ASN A 398 -14.91 -20.26 19.25
N PHE A 399 -14.83 -20.82 18.04
CA PHE A 399 -14.42 -20.06 16.86
C PHE A 399 -15.61 -19.33 16.21
N VAL A 400 -15.45 -18.04 15.94
CA VAL A 400 -16.44 -17.17 15.30
C VAL A 400 -15.84 -16.45 14.09
N LEU A 401 -16.66 -16.17 13.08
CA LEU A 401 -16.23 -15.59 11.81
C LEU A 401 -16.90 -14.26 11.57
N ALA A 402 -16.15 -13.24 11.18
CA ALA A 402 -16.70 -11.99 10.69
C ALA A 402 -16.49 -11.90 9.17
N VAL A 403 -17.57 -11.85 8.39
CA VAL A 403 -17.52 -11.90 6.92
C VAL A 403 -18.09 -10.62 6.33
N SER A 404 -17.36 -10.00 5.41
CA SER A 404 -17.85 -8.82 4.70
C SER A 404 -18.96 -9.19 3.71
N GLU A 405 -20.13 -8.57 3.80
CA GLU A 405 -21.26 -8.71 2.85
C GLU A 405 -20.90 -8.32 1.40
N ARG A 406 -19.78 -7.63 1.20
CA ARG A 406 -19.26 -7.30 -0.14
C ARG A 406 -18.66 -8.50 -0.86
N LEU A 407 -18.45 -9.59 -0.13
CA LEU A 407 -18.01 -10.85 -0.69
C LEU A 407 -19.26 -11.57 -1.22
N ASP A 408 -19.18 -12.08 -2.45
CA ASP A 408 -20.27 -12.81 -3.11
C ASP A 408 -20.34 -14.25 -2.57
N CYS A 409 -20.59 -14.37 -1.27
CA CYS A 409 -20.74 -15.62 -0.53
C CYS A 409 -22.05 -15.60 0.26
N SER A 410 -22.54 -16.79 0.58
CA SER A 410 -23.81 -17.04 1.23
C SER A 410 -23.65 -18.00 2.40
N ASP A 411 -24.64 -18.09 3.28
CA ASP A 411 -24.62 -19.02 4.42
C ASP A 411 -24.39 -20.48 4.00
N GLU A 412 -24.86 -20.87 2.81
CA GLU A 412 -24.65 -22.22 2.25
C GLU A 412 -23.16 -22.56 2.08
N ASP A 413 -22.32 -21.55 1.83
CA ASP A 413 -20.88 -21.72 1.65
C ASP A 413 -20.16 -22.04 2.97
N PHE A 414 -20.77 -21.74 4.11
CA PHE A 414 -20.20 -21.97 5.44
C PHE A 414 -20.67 -23.29 6.08
N GLY A 415 -21.72 -23.90 5.53
CA GLY A 415 -22.27 -25.18 6.01
C GLY A 415 -22.62 -25.12 7.49
N ASP A 416 -22.16 -26.10 8.27
CA ASP A 416 -22.42 -26.21 9.72
C ASP A 416 -21.83 -25.03 10.54
N SER A 417 -21.00 -24.19 9.94
CA SER A 417 -20.42 -23.00 10.58
C SER A 417 -21.22 -21.73 10.31
N ALA A 418 -22.31 -21.79 9.53
CA ALA A 418 -23.11 -20.62 9.16
C ALA A 418 -23.67 -19.86 10.38
N ASP A 419 -24.08 -20.58 11.42
CA ASP A 419 -24.61 -19.98 12.65
C ASP A 419 -23.53 -19.20 13.45
N ARG A 420 -22.25 -19.40 13.12
CA ARG A 420 -21.09 -18.73 13.76
C ARG A 420 -20.54 -17.56 12.91
N VAL A 421 -21.29 -17.11 11.91
CA VAL A 421 -20.88 -16.04 10.98
C VAL A 421 -21.59 -14.73 11.31
N LEU A 422 -20.80 -13.69 11.59
CA LEU A 422 -21.25 -12.30 11.66
C LEU A 422 -21.01 -11.60 10.32
N TRP A 423 -22.10 -11.25 9.64
CA TRP A 423 -22.04 -10.49 8.39
C TRP A 423 -21.90 -8.98 8.65
N PHE A 424 -21.01 -8.29 7.93
CA PHE A 424 -20.83 -6.84 8.06
C PHE A 424 -20.60 -6.11 6.73
N LYS A 425 -21.02 -4.84 6.62
CA LYS A 425 -20.85 -4.03 5.38
C LYS A 425 -19.55 -3.24 5.32
N THR A 426 -19.40 -2.28 6.22
CA THR A 426 -18.27 -1.33 6.27
C THR A 426 -17.45 -1.47 7.55
N GLY A 427 -18.06 -2.01 8.61
CA GLY A 427 -17.44 -2.27 9.89
C GLY A 427 -18.43 -3.00 10.80
N MET A 428 -17.91 -3.57 11.88
CA MET A 428 -18.67 -4.36 12.83
C MET A 428 -19.24 -3.49 13.96
N HIS A 429 -20.34 -3.96 14.54
CA HIS A 429 -20.94 -3.39 15.74
C HIS A 429 -20.53 -4.26 16.94
N VAL A 430 -20.03 -3.62 18.01
CA VAL A 430 -19.42 -4.34 19.15
C VAL A 430 -20.40 -5.30 19.79
N TYR A 431 -21.64 -4.89 19.99
CA TYR A 431 -22.63 -5.72 20.68
C TYR A 431 -23.05 -6.95 19.86
N ASP A 432 -22.98 -6.89 18.53
CA ASP A 432 -23.28 -8.06 17.67
C ASP A 432 -22.16 -9.10 17.81
N VAL A 433 -20.90 -8.64 17.94
CA VAL A 433 -19.75 -9.50 18.21
C VAL A 433 -19.84 -10.09 19.62
N VAL A 434 -20.26 -9.30 20.61
CA VAL A 434 -20.47 -9.77 21.99
C VAL A 434 -21.58 -10.81 22.07
N GLU A 435 -22.71 -10.61 21.39
CA GLU A 435 -23.80 -11.60 21.33
C GLU A 435 -23.30 -12.94 20.77
N LEU A 436 -22.51 -12.88 19.69
CA LEU A 436 -21.90 -14.07 19.11
C LEU A 436 -20.88 -14.74 20.06
N ALA A 437 -20.08 -13.94 20.78
CA ALA A 437 -19.16 -14.46 21.79
C ALA A 437 -19.91 -15.08 22.98
N GLU A 438 -21.05 -14.51 23.41
CA GLU A 438 -21.86 -15.08 24.48
C GLU A 438 -22.41 -16.46 24.14
N GLU A 439 -22.79 -16.68 22.88
CA GLU A 439 -23.33 -17.93 22.40
C GLU A 439 -22.25 -19.02 22.23
N TYR A 440 -21.08 -18.65 21.70
CA TYR A 440 -20.08 -19.63 21.27
C TYR A 440 -18.83 -19.70 22.14
N ALA A 441 -18.56 -18.75 23.04
CA ALA A 441 -17.35 -18.81 23.86
C ALA A 441 -17.33 -20.02 24.79
N SER A 442 -16.16 -20.67 24.85
CA SER A 442 -15.90 -21.82 25.72
C SER A 442 -14.92 -21.43 26.82
N PRO A 443 -14.96 -22.09 28.00
CA PRO A 443 -13.92 -21.93 29.01
C PRO A 443 -12.55 -22.28 28.40
N VAL A 444 -11.53 -21.48 28.67
CA VAL A 444 -10.16 -21.85 28.30
C VAL A 444 -9.78 -23.11 29.07
N GLU A 445 -9.59 -24.24 28.38
CA GLU A 445 -8.88 -25.37 28.98
C GLU A 445 -7.42 -24.92 29.18
N THR A 446 -7.11 -24.40 30.37
CA THR A 446 -5.72 -24.31 30.84
C THR A 446 -5.11 -25.70 30.65
N GLY A 447 -4.03 -25.76 29.85
CA GLY A 447 -3.49 -26.98 29.27
C GLY A 447 -3.38 -28.17 30.23
N ARG A 448 -3.53 -29.36 29.65
CA ARG A 448 -3.07 -30.61 30.28
C ARG A 448 -1.59 -30.46 30.62
N ASP A 449 -1.29 -30.63 31.91
CA ASP A 449 0.06 -30.76 32.50
C ASP A 449 1.01 -31.70 31.72
#